data_AF-H6QQX5-F1
#
_entry.id   AF-H6QQX5-F1
#
_cell.length_a   1.000
_cell.length_b   1.000
_cell.length_c   1.000
_cell.angle_alpha   90.00
_cell.angle_beta   90.00
_cell.angle_gamma   90.00
#
_symmetry.space_group_name_H-M   'P 1'
#
loop_
_entity.id
_entity.type
_entity.pdbx_description
1 polymer ?
#
loop_
_entity_poly.entity_id
_entity_poly.type
_entity_poly.pdbx_seq_one_letter_code
_entity_poly.pdbx_strand_id
1 'polypeptide(L)'
;MDRHRLHFMSYFVPAGTPLMLVPVLVLIELISYIARAVSLGVRLFANLVSGHCLILILGGFLYSGLTSGAVIFIATLVPITLFLLIVGLEIAVSFIQAYVFTILVCIYIKDSIDLH
;
A
#
# COMPACT_ATOMS: atom_id res chain seq x y z
N MET A 1 -43.07 -2.65 -16.30
CA MET A 1 -41.94 -2.50 -15.36
C MET A 1 -42.28 -3.28 -14.09
N ASP A 2 -41.31 -3.88 -13.39
CA ASP A 2 -41.47 -4.63 -12.12
C ASP A 2 -41.62 -6.17 -12.17
N ARG A 3 -40.84 -6.85 -13.04
CA ARG A 3 -40.63 -8.31 -12.88
C ARG A 3 -39.16 -8.79 -12.96
N HIS A 4 -38.20 -7.87 -13.02
CA HIS A 4 -36.77 -8.21 -13.21
C HIS A 4 -35.90 -8.04 -11.95
N ARG A 5 -36.46 -7.69 -10.78
CA ARG A 5 -35.67 -7.59 -9.53
C ARG A 5 -35.43 -8.94 -8.83
N LEU A 6 -36.24 -9.96 -9.13
CA LEU A 6 -36.19 -11.25 -8.43
C LEU A 6 -35.32 -12.31 -9.13
N HIS A 7 -34.85 -12.05 -10.35
CA HIS A 7 -33.94 -12.95 -11.07
C HIS A 7 -32.45 -12.62 -10.83
N PHE A 8 -32.15 -11.56 -10.07
CA PHE A 8 -30.79 -11.20 -9.65
C PHE A 8 -30.29 -12.02 -8.44
N MET A 9 -31.21 -12.57 -7.65
CA MET A 9 -30.89 -13.41 -6.48
C MET A 9 -30.57 -14.86 -6.83
N SER A 10 -30.73 -15.28 -8.09
CA SER A 10 -30.45 -16.67 -8.49
C SER A 10 -29.00 -16.88 -8.94
N TYR A 11 -28.24 -15.82 -9.23
CA TYR A 11 -26.83 -15.92 -9.63
C TYR A 11 -25.84 -15.73 -8.47
N PHE A 12 -26.31 -15.15 -7.36
CA PHE A 12 -25.53 -14.97 -6.12
C PHE A 12 -25.42 -16.22 -5.26
N VAL A 13 -25.99 -17.34 -5.70
CA VAL A 13 -26.04 -18.59 -4.93
C VAL A 13 -25.43 -19.71 -5.77
N PRO A 14 -24.10 -19.90 -5.74
CA PRO A 14 -23.55 -21.21 -6.01
C PRO A 14 -24.19 -22.18 -5.01
N ALA A 15 -24.78 -23.25 -5.53
CA ALA A 15 -25.53 -24.24 -4.77
C ALA A 15 -24.76 -24.71 -3.52
N GLY A 16 -25.27 -24.39 -2.32
CA GLY A 16 -24.89 -25.07 -1.08
C GLY A 16 -24.52 -24.21 0.14
N THR A 17 -24.43 -22.88 0.05
CA THR A 17 -24.20 -22.06 1.25
C THR A 17 -25.50 -21.52 1.85
N PRO A 18 -25.70 -21.59 3.18
CA PRO A 18 -26.91 -21.10 3.82
C PRO A 18 -27.07 -19.60 3.55
N LEU A 19 -28.20 -19.21 2.93
CA LEU A 19 -28.53 -17.85 2.50
C LEU A 19 -28.34 -16.77 3.58
N MET A 20 -28.39 -17.17 4.86
CA MET A 20 -28.21 -16.29 6.00
C MET A 20 -26.75 -15.84 6.22
N LEU A 21 -25.76 -16.60 5.72
CA LEU A 21 -24.33 -16.31 5.92
C LEU A 21 -23.72 -15.46 4.80
N VAL A 22 -24.34 -15.46 3.61
CA VAL A 22 -23.95 -14.68 2.44
C VAL A 22 -23.80 -13.17 2.74
N PRO A 23 -24.76 -12.48 3.38
CA PRO A 23 -24.60 -11.05 3.67
C PRO A 23 -23.49 -10.74 4.69
N VAL A 24 -23.22 -11.67 5.62
CA VAL A 24 -22.12 -11.53 6.58
C VAL A 24 -20.77 -11.65 5.89
N LEU A 25 -20.63 -12.61 4.96
CA LEU A 25 -19.42 -12.81 4.16
C LEU A 25 -19.10 -11.57 3.31
N VAL A 26 -20.10 -10.99 2.66
CA VAL A 26 -19.94 -9.75 1.86
C VAL A 26 -19.47 -8.58 2.74
N LEU A 27 -20.01 -8.44 3.95
CA LEU A 27 -19.58 -7.40 4.89
C LEU A 27 -18.11 -7.55 5.33
N ILE A 28 -17.67 -8.77 5.64
CA ILE A 28 -16.27 -9.00 6.05
C ILE A 28 -15.28 -8.87 4.89
N GLU A 29 -15.68 -9.23 3.67
CA GLU A 29 -14.90 -9.01 2.45
C GLU A 29 -14.66 -7.51 2.21
N LEU A 30 -15.72 -6.69 2.34
CA LEU A 30 -15.66 -5.24 2.23
C LEU A 30 -14.72 -4.62 3.29
N ILE A 31 -14.85 -5.04 4.55
CA ILE A 31 -13.98 -4.56 5.64
C ILE A 31 -12.52 -4.94 5.38
N SER A 32 -12.24 -6.19 4.99
CA SER A 32 -10.87 -6.67 4.75
C SER A 32 -10.22 -5.93 3.60
N TYR A 33 -11.01 -5.56 2.59
CA TYR A 33 -10.54 -4.86 1.42
C TYR A 33 -10.19 -3.40 1.73
N ILE A 34 -11.07 -2.67 2.45
CA ILE A 34 -10.77 -1.31 2.92
C ILE A 34 -9.53 -1.33 3.84
N ALA A 35 -9.43 -2.32 4.73
CA ALA A 35 -8.25 -2.49 5.58
C ALA A 35 -6.97 -2.74 4.76
N ARG A 36 -7.04 -3.51 3.67
CA ARG A 36 -5.90 -3.75 2.77
C ARG A 36 -5.48 -2.49 2.02
N ALA A 37 -6.44 -1.73 1.51
CA ALA A 37 -6.24 -0.42 0.88
C ALA A 37 -5.58 0.58 1.85
N VAL A 38 -6.11 0.70 3.07
CA VAL A 38 -5.58 1.58 4.11
C VAL A 38 -4.18 1.12 4.55
N SER A 39 -3.97 -0.18 4.77
CA SER A 39 -2.65 -0.73 5.16
C SER A 39 -1.57 -0.40 4.11
N LEU A 40 -1.93 -0.44 2.84
CA LEU A 40 -1.05 -0.09 1.73
C LEU A 40 -0.73 1.40 1.69
N GLY A 41 -1.73 2.28 1.85
CA GLY A 41 -1.52 3.72 1.96
C GLY A 41 -0.64 4.12 3.15
N VAL A 42 -0.89 3.55 4.33
CA VAL A 42 -0.08 3.76 5.54
C VAL A 42 1.35 3.30 5.32
N ARG A 43 1.57 2.18 4.61
CA ARG A 43 2.91 1.66 4.29
C ARG A 43 3.70 2.62 3.40
N LEU A 44 3.06 3.17 2.37
CA LEU A 44 3.71 4.15 1.50
C LEU A 44 4.02 5.45 2.25
N PHE A 45 3.08 5.94 3.06
CA PHE A 45 3.27 7.13 3.89
C PHE A 45 4.40 6.95 4.90
N ALA A 46 4.44 5.82 5.62
CA ALA A 46 5.49 5.51 6.59
C ALA A 46 6.88 5.47 5.95
N ASN A 47 7.00 4.86 4.76
CA ASN A 47 8.25 4.83 4.00
C ASN A 47 8.68 6.26 3.60
N LEU A 48 7.78 7.07 3.04
CA LEU A 48 8.10 8.44 2.65
C LEU A 48 8.53 9.32 3.83
N VAL A 49 7.84 9.21 4.97
CA VAL A 49 8.17 9.94 6.21
C VAL A 49 9.48 9.46 6.82
N SER A 50 9.73 8.14 6.82
CA SER A 50 10.99 7.56 7.28
C SER A 50 12.17 8.09 6.47
N GLY A 51 12.07 8.05 5.14
CA GLY A 51 13.08 8.61 4.25
C GLY A 51 13.32 10.11 4.48
N HIS A 52 12.25 10.90 4.65
CA HIS A 52 12.38 12.34 4.92
C HIS A 52 13.02 12.64 6.28
N CYS A 53 12.60 11.98 7.35
CA CYS A 53 13.23 12.08 8.68
C CYS A 53 14.71 11.70 8.62
N LEU A 54 15.04 10.70 7.82
CA LEU A 54 16.39 10.22 7.75
C LEU A 54 17.32 11.15 6.97
N ILE A 55 16.86 11.80 5.88
CA ILE A 55 17.64 12.84 5.20
C ILE A 55 18.01 13.97 6.18
N LEU A 56 17.12 14.33 7.10
CA LEU A 56 17.42 15.32 8.16
C LEU A 56 18.52 14.83 9.11
N ILE A 57 18.46 13.58 9.54
CA ILE A 57 19.48 12.99 10.43
C ILE A 57 20.83 12.91 9.72
N LEU A 58 20.86 12.44 8.46
CA LEU A 58 22.07 12.39 7.64
C LEU A 58 22.66 13.78 7.37
N GLY A 59 21.82 14.78 7.11
CA GLY A 59 22.25 16.17 6.98
C GLY A 59 22.96 16.69 8.23
N GLY A 60 22.45 16.33 9.42
CA GLY A 60 23.09 16.62 10.70
C GLY A 60 24.45 15.90 10.86
N PHE A 61 24.54 14.62 10.52
CA PHE A 61 25.79 13.86 10.54
C PHE A 61 26.84 14.40 9.56
N LEU A 62 26.42 14.78 8.36
CA LEU A 62 27.27 15.41 7.34
C LEU A 62 27.83 16.73 7.83
N TYR A 63 26.99 17.59 8.40
CA TYR A 63 27.41 18.88 8.96
C TYR A 63 28.42 18.70 10.09
N SER A 64 28.14 17.79 11.03
CA SER A 64 29.08 17.46 12.12
C SER A 64 30.39 16.85 11.61
N GLY A 65 30.33 16.02 10.57
CA GLY A 65 31.49 15.39 9.94
C GLY A 65 32.39 16.40 9.21
N LEU A 66 31.81 17.39 8.51
CA LEU A 66 32.56 18.48 7.87
C LEU A 66 33.37 19.30 8.88
N THR A 67 32.82 19.55 10.06
CA THR A 67 33.47 20.36 11.10
C THR A 67 34.54 19.57 11.89
N SER A 68 34.47 18.24 11.93
CA SER A 68 35.31 17.42 12.81
C SER A 68 36.62 16.90 12.19
N GLY A 69 36.84 17.09 10.88
CA GLY A 69 38.10 16.79 10.19
C GLY A 69 38.01 15.80 9.02
N ALA A 70 38.99 15.84 8.12
CA ALA A 70 38.95 15.14 6.81
C ALA A 70 38.85 13.61 6.88
N VAL A 71 39.38 12.97 7.92
CA VAL A 71 39.34 11.51 8.08
C VAL A 71 37.93 11.03 8.41
N ILE A 72 37.21 11.78 9.26
CA ILE A 72 35.83 11.47 9.66
C ILE A 72 34.88 11.69 8.48
N PHE A 73 35.16 12.69 7.64
CA PHE A 73 34.42 12.95 6.41
C PHE A 73 34.45 11.76 5.42
N ILE A 74 35.63 11.17 5.20
CA ILE A 74 35.76 9.98 4.33
C ILE A 74 35.03 8.78 4.92
N ALA A 75 35.08 8.60 6.25
CA ALA A 75 34.34 7.53 6.93
C ALA A 75 32.82 7.69 6.80
N THR A 76 32.30 8.93 6.74
CA THR A 76 30.87 9.20 6.54
C THR A 76 30.37 9.00 5.10
N LEU A 77 31.25 8.94 4.09
CA LEU A 77 30.84 8.70 2.70
C LEU A 77 30.29 7.29 2.48
N VAL A 78 30.93 6.28 3.08
CA VAL A 78 30.51 4.86 2.97
C VAL A 78 29.06 4.63 3.42
N PRO A 79 28.63 5.03 4.64
CA PRO A 79 27.25 4.84 5.07
C PRO A 79 26.27 5.66 4.23
N ILE A 80 26.65 6.84 3.72
CA ILE A 80 25.79 7.64 2.84
C ILE A 80 25.51 6.93 1.52
N THR A 81 26.52 6.34 0.89
CA THR A 81 26.34 5.62 -0.38
C THR A 81 25.45 4.38 -0.21
N LEU A 82 25.68 3.58 0.83
CA LEU A 82 24.83 2.43 1.15
C LEU A 82 23.38 2.89 1.41
N PHE A 83 23.22 4.01 2.12
CA PHE A 83 21.90 4.55 2.41
C PHE A 83 21.16 4.99 1.15
N LEU A 84 21.83 5.69 0.24
CA LEU A 84 21.26 6.15 -1.02
C LEU A 84 20.78 4.97 -1.88
N LEU A 85 21.48 3.83 -1.83
CA LEU A 85 21.05 2.58 -2.45
C LEU A 85 19.74 2.04 -1.84
N ILE A 86 19.62 2.04 -0.50
CA ILE A 86 18.41 1.57 0.20
C ILE A 86 17.21 2.46 -0.11
N VAL A 87 17.38 3.79 -0.16
CA VAL A 87 16.30 4.72 -0.55
C VAL A 87 15.84 4.44 -1.98
N GLY A 88 16.77 4.17 -2.90
CA GLY A 88 16.43 3.79 -4.26
C GLY A 88 15.57 2.52 -4.32
N LEU A 89 15.92 1.51 -3.51
CA LEU A 89 15.12 0.29 -3.37
C LEU A 89 13.73 0.58 -2.79
N GLU A 90 13.64 1.45 -1.78
CA GLU A 90 12.37 1.82 -1.14
C GLU A 90 11.42 2.54 -2.11
N ILE A 91 11.95 3.43 -2.96
CA ILE A 91 11.19 4.08 -4.03
C ILE A 91 10.69 3.04 -5.04
N ALA A 92 11.52 2.08 -5.45
CA ALA A 92 11.10 1.02 -6.38
C ALA A 92 9.96 0.16 -5.80
N VAL A 93 10.05 -0.21 -4.52
CA VAL A 93 8.98 -0.94 -3.81
C VAL A 93 7.71 -0.08 -3.70
N SER A 94 7.84 1.23 -3.46
CA SER A 94 6.71 2.15 -3.37
C SER A 94 5.88 2.21 -4.67
N PHE A 95 6.56 2.17 -5.84
CA PHE A 95 5.92 2.11 -7.14
C PHE A 95 5.12 0.82 -7.36
N ILE A 96 5.72 -0.33 -7.03
CA ILE A 96 5.04 -1.63 -7.10
C ILE A 96 3.79 -1.59 -6.22
N GLN A 97 3.87 -1.00 -5.03
CA GLN A 97 2.74 -0.97 -4.12
C GLN A 97 1.60 -0.05 -4.61
N ALA A 98 1.91 1.12 -5.15
CA ALA A 98 0.90 1.99 -5.77
C ALA A 98 0.22 1.33 -6.97
N TYR A 99 0.96 0.53 -7.75
CA TYR A 99 0.42 -0.24 -8.87
C TYR A 99 -0.57 -1.32 -8.40
N VAL A 100 -0.18 -2.14 -7.42
CA VAL A 100 -1.06 -3.19 -6.87
C VAL A 100 -2.34 -2.59 -6.28
N PHE A 101 -2.24 -1.44 -5.61
CA PHE A 101 -3.41 -0.70 -5.12
C PHE A 101 -4.39 -0.36 -6.25
N THR A 102 -3.89 0.23 -7.33
CA THR A 102 -4.71 0.67 -8.46
C THR A 102 -5.40 -0.51 -9.15
N ILE A 103 -4.67 -1.61 -9.36
CA ILE A 103 -5.24 -2.83 -9.96
C ILE A 103 -6.34 -3.44 -9.09
N LEU A 104 -6.11 -3.53 -7.77
CA LEU A 104 -7.14 -4.03 -6.86
C LEU A 104 -8.41 -3.18 -6.97
N VAL A 105 -8.28 -1.84 -6.99
CA VAL A 105 -9.43 -0.93 -7.07
C VAL A 105 -10.17 -1.08 -8.40
N CYS A 106 -9.45 -1.20 -9.52
CA CYS A 106 -10.06 -1.45 -10.82
C CYS A 106 -10.84 -2.76 -10.88
N ILE A 107 -10.29 -3.86 -10.33
CA ILE A 107 -10.98 -5.16 -10.29
C ILE A 107 -12.26 -5.05 -9.45
N TYR A 108 -12.22 -4.32 -8.33
CA TYR A 108 -13.41 -4.12 -7.50
C TYR A 108 -14.48 -3.28 -8.18
N ILE A 109 -14.10 -2.16 -8.81
CA ILE A 109 -15.06 -1.34 -9.55
C ILE A 109 -15.72 -2.18 -10.65
N LYS A 110 -14.93 -3.00 -11.35
CA LYS A 110 -15.44 -3.93 -12.35
C LYS A 110 -16.40 -4.96 -11.76
N ASP A 111 -16.03 -5.60 -10.65
CA ASP A 111 -16.87 -6.59 -9.95
C ASP A 111 -18.19 -5.97 -9.48
N SER A 112 -18.16 -4.76 -8.91
CA SER A 112 -19.37 -4.04 -8.47
C SER A 112 -20.31 -3.63 -9.61
N ILE A 113 -19.79 -3.52 -10.85
CA ILE A 113 -20.57 -3.19 -12.05
C ILE A 113 -21.11 -4.47 -12.71
N ASP A 114 -20.32 -5.55 -12.77
CA ASP A 114 -20.74 -6.87 -13.28
C ASP A 114 -21.72 -7.60 -12.32
N LEU A 115 -21.86 -7.13 -11.07
CA LEU A 115 -22.86 -7.60 -10.11
C LEU A 115 -24.28 -7.00 -10.32
N HIS A 116 -24.49 -6.34 -11.47
CA HIS A 116 -25.77 -5.90 -12.06
C HIS A 116 -26.02 -6.56 -13.43
#